data_AF-A0A068YJH9-F1
#
_entry.id   AF-A0A068YJH9-F1
#
_cell.length_a   1.000
_cell.length_b   1.000
_cell.length_c   1.000
_cell.angle_alpha   90.00
_cell.angle_beta   90.00
_cell.angle_gamma   90.00
#
_symmetry.space_group_name_H-M   'P 1'
#
loop_
_entity.id
_entity.type
_entity.pdbx_description
1 polymer ?
#
loop_
_entity_poly.entity_id
_entity_poly.type
_entity_poly.pdbx_seq_one_letter_code
_entity_poly.pdbx_strand_id
1 'polypeptide(L)'
;MLGRCLTGFRHSPLRQHFRSFSNSDVIFSSDINQITLLGSVASSGVAIEKSQSGRPTATFSLLTRARYRGADRYKMKLVYHRIQVFDEPLIERIKNVSLGDRVFVQGCLSSFKKSTNDWMQAITAQNIILHSEAGRQSAKELVMGEVGEEEKEGTAGESF
;
A
#
# COMPACT_ATOMS: atom_id res chain seq x y z
N MET A 1 -4.86 -68.82 34.94
CA MET A 1 -5.06 -67.44 35.42
C MET A 1 -3.94 -66.58 34.84
N LEU A 2 -4.28 -65.64 33.94
CA LEU A 2 -3.57 -64.39 33.56
C LEU A 2 -2.03 -64.46 33.47
N GLY A 3 -1.37 -64.43 32.31
CA GLY A 3 -1.51 -63.46 31.23
C GLY A 3 -0.31 -62.49 31.26
N ARG A 4 0.50 -62.47 30.19
CA ARG A 4 1.10 -61.27 29.55
C ARG A 4 2.11 -61.66 28.46
N CYS A 5 1.68 -61.41 27.25
CA CYS A 5 2.48 -61.19 26.04
C CYS A 5 3.38 -59.96 26.23
N LEU A 6 4.64 -60.00 25.79
CA LEU A 6 5.32 -58.87 25.13
C LEU A 6 6.47 -59.38 24.25
N THR A 7 6.25 -59.25 22.95
CA THR A 7 7.18 -59.41 21.84
C THR A 7 8.25 -58.31 21.87
N GLY A 8 9.53 -58.68 21.98
CA GLY A 8 10.65 -57.75 21.83
C GLY A 8 11.05 -57.58 20.37
N PHE A 9 10.39 -56.67 19.64
CA PHE A 9 10.82 -56.21 18.32
C PHE A 9 12.12 -55.39 18.46
N ARG A 10 13.21 -55.89 17.88
CA ARG A 10 14.45 -55.14 17.69
C ARG A 10 14.24 -54.11 16.57
N HIS A 11 13.96 -52.86 16.94
CA HIS A 11 14.07 -51.75 15.99
C HIS A 11 15.45 -51.11 16.12
N SER A 12 16.23 -51.28 15.06
CA SER A 12 17.40 -50.46 14.76
C SER A 12 16.95 -49.00 14.58
N PRO A 13 17.62 -48.01 15.19
CA PRO A 13 17.40 -46.64 14.80
C PRO A 13 18.16 -46.38 13.50
N LEU A 14 17.48 -46.56 12.37
CA LEU A 14 17.86 -45.86 11.14
C LEU A 14 17.69 -44.37 11.43
N ARG A 15 18.79 -43.76 11.88
CA ARG A 15 18.94 -42.31 12.01
C ARG A 15 18.96 -41.75 10.58
N GLN A 16 17.77 -41.61 10.00
CA GLN A 16 17.58 -40.87 8.77
C GLN A 16 17.91 -39.41 9.09
N HIS A 17 19.15 -39.02 8.81
CA HIS A 17 19.48 -37.64 8.60
C HIS A 17 18.61 -37.15 7.44
N PHE A 18 17.46 -36.55 7.77
CA PHE A 18 16.87 -35.54 6.92
C PHE A 18 17.88 -34.40 6.83
N ARG A 19 18.84 -34.52 5.91
CA ARG A 19 19.50 -33.35 5.34
C ARG A 19 18.42 -32.67 4.54
N SER A 20 17.75 -31.71 5.16
CA SER A 20 16.95 -30.73 4.45
C SER A 20 17.86 -30.06 3.43
N PHE A 21 17.74 -30.47 2.18
CA PHE A 21 18.29 -29.70 1.08
C PHE A 21 17.43 -28.44 0.97
N SER A 22 18.00 -27.31 1.37
CA SER A 22 17.72 -26.06 0.68
C SER A 22 19.02 -25.28 0.61
N ASN A 23 19.99 -25.86 -0.10
CA ASN A 23 21.05 -25.08 -0.72
C ASN A 23 20.41 -24.40 -1.96
N SER A 24 19.39 -23.57 -1.72
CA SER A 24 19.00 -22.56 -2.68
C SER A 24 20.08 -21.50 -2.55
N ASP A 25 21.06 -21.53 -3.45
CA ASP A 25 21.93 -20.39 -3.69
C ASP A 25 21.02 -19.17 -3.81
N VAL A 26 20.96 -18.37 -2.75
CA VAL A 26 19.97 -17.30 -2.63
C VAL A 26 20.36 -16.25 -3.66
N ILE A 27 19.63 -16.22 -4.79
CA ILE A 27 19.78 -15.22 -5.86
C ILE A 27 19.42 -13.81 -5.34
N PHE A 28 18.85 -13.72 -4.13
CA PHE A 28 18.48 -12.48 -3.46
C PHE A 28 19.40 -12.18 -2.28
N SER A 29 19.71 -10.90 -2.07
CA SER A 29 20.41 -10.45 -0.86
C SER A 29 19.64 -10.91 0.39
N SER A 30 20.38 -11.28 1.45
CA SER A 30 19.81 -11.53 2.78
C SER A 30 19.21 -10.28 3.43
N ASP A 31 19.38 -9.11 2.81
CA ASP A 31 18.88 -7.84 3.33
C ASP A 31 17.37 -7.70 3.09
N ILE A 32 16.62 -7.60 4.18
CA ILE A 32 15.16 -7.44 4.15
C ILE A 32 14.82 -5.98 4.48
N ASN A 33 14.26 -5.27 3.51
CA ASN A 33 13.63 -3.97 3.71
C ASN A 33 12.20 -4.00 3.18
N GLN A 34 11.28 -4.45 4.02
CA GLN A 34 9.87 -4.61 3.68
C GLN A 34 8.99 -3.99 4.76
N ILE A 35 8.02 -3.19 4.34
CA ILE A 35 6.99 -2.59 5.18
C ILE A 35 5.62 -2.99 4.63
N THR A 36 4.70 -3.28 5.55
CA THR A 36 3.29 -3.50 5.25
C THR A 36 2.45 -2.68 6.21
N LEU A 37 1.58 -1.82 5.68
CA LEU A 37 0.71 -0.95 6.45
C LEU A 37 -0.73 -1.04 5.94
N LEU A 38 -1.68 -1.03 6.87
CA LEU A 38 -3.09 -0.80 6.59
C LEU A 38 -3.53 0.44 7.38
N GLY A 39 -3.97 1.47 6.66
CA GLY A 39 -4.31 2.75 7.26
C GLY A 39 -5.36 3.51 6.47
N SER A 40 -5.63 4.72 6.92
CA SER A 40 -6.50 5.67 6.21
C SER A 40 -5.64 6.78 5.62
N VAL A 41 -5.92 7.18 4.38
CA VAL A 41 -5.30 8.36 3.78
C VAL A 41 -5.67 9.57 4.60
N ALA A 42 -4.69 10.40 4.91
CA ALA A 42 -4.82 11.64 5.67
C ALA A 42 -4.57 12.86 4.77
N SER A 43 -4.81 14.05 5.33
CA SER A 43 -4.66 15.34 4.62
C SER A 43 -5.65 15.48 3.46
N SER A 44 -5.22 15.94 2.28
CA SER A 44 -6.08 16.27 1.14
C SER A 44 -6.20 15.15 0.09
N GLY A 45 -5.65 13.96 0.33
CA GLY A 45 -5.63 12.86 -0.64
C GLY A 45 -4.26 12.65 -1.27
N VAL A 46 -4.24 12.20 -2.54
CA VAL A 46 -3.02 11.92 -3.29
C VAL A 46 -2.56 13.16 -4.07
N ALA A 47 -1.35 13.64 -3.78
CA ALA A 47 -0.71 14.71 -4.53
C ALA A 47 0.14 14.11 -5.66
N ILE A 48 -0.19 14.42 -6.91
CA ILE A 48 0.55 13.97 -8.10
C ILE A 48 1.33 15.15 -8.67
N GLU A 49 2.65 14.99 -8.73
CA GLU A 49 3.58 15.99 -9.25
C GLU A 49 4.32 15.41 -10.46
N LYS A 50 4.63 16.24 -11.45
CA LYS A 50 5.54 15.87 -12.53
C LYS A 50 6.97 16.08 -12.03
N SER A 51 7.77 15.02 -12.01
CA SER A 51 9.19 15.11 -11.68
C SER A 51 9.94 15.95 -12.73
N GLN A 52 11.11 16.47 -12.36
CA GLN A 52 12.04 17.13 -13.29
C GLN A 52 12.45 16.21 -14.46
N SER A 53 12.42 14.90 -14.24
CA SER A 53 12.66 13.88 -15.27
C SER A 53 11.46 13.62 -16.20
N GLY A 54 10.35 14.34 -16.02
CA GLY A 54 9.09 14.16 -16.76
C GLY A 54 8.20 13.02 -16.24
N ARG A 55 8.72 12.12 -15.39
CA ARG A 55 7.95 11.01 -14.83
C ARG A 55 7.04 11.49 -13.70
N PRO A 56 5.76 11.05 -13.63
CA PRO A 56 4.89 11.42 -12.53
C PRO A 56 5.37 10.78 -11.22
N THR A 57 5.10 11.45 -10.10
CA THR A 57 5.33 10.93 -8.76
C THR A 57 4.13 11.28 -7.91
N ALA A 58 3.59 10.31 -7.18
CA ALA A 58 2.50 10.54 -6.25
C ALA A 58 2.98 10.46 -4.81
N THR A 59 2.47 11.36 -3.97
CA THR A 59 2.74 11.38 -2.54
C THR A 59 1.43 11.53 -1.76
N PHE A 60 1.29 10.77 -0.68
CA PHE A 60 0.21 10.96 0.28
C PHE A 60 0.64 10.56 1.69
N SER A 61 -0.14 10.99 2.68
CA SER A 61 0.07 10.63 4.09
C SER A 61 -0.86 9.49 4.48
N LEU A 62 -0.31 8.43 5.07
CA LEU A 62 -1.09 7.31 5.60
C LEU A 62 -1.12 7.34 7.12
N LEU A 63 -2.32 7.40 7.69
CA LEU A 63 -2.54 7.39 9.13
C LEU A 63 -2.74 5.95 9.62
N THR A 64 -1.94 5.57 10.63
CA THR A 64 -2.03 4.27 11.31
C THR A 64 -2.11 4.46 12.82
N ARG A 65 -2.63 3.44 13.52
CA ARG A 65 -2.64 3.38 14.99
C ARG A 65 -1.54 2.45 15.47
N ALA A 66 -0.56 2.97 16.19
CA ALA A 66 0.49 2.20 16.81
C ALA A 66 0.18 2.00 18.30
N ARG A 67 0.10 0.73 18.73
CA ARG A 67 0.06 0.36 20.15
C ARG A 67 1.48 0.11 20.63
N TYR A 68 1.82 0.63 21.79
CA TYR A 68 3.15 0.46 22.38
C TYR A 68 3.05 0.31 23.90
N ARG A 69 4.04 -0.36 24.50
CA ARG A 69 4.15 -0.49 25.96
C ARG A 69 4.85 0.74 26.51
N GLY A 70 4.17 1.54 27.32
CA GLY A 70 4.78 2.58 28.16
C GLY A 70 5.38 1.95 29.42
N ALA A 71 5.90 2.77 30.35
CA ALA A 71 6.45 2.26 31.62
C ALA A 71 5.38 1.54 32.47
N ASP A 72 4.19 2.12 32.57
CA ASP A 72 3.08 1.68 33.42
C ASP A 72 2.02 0.88 32.66
N ARG A 73 1.63 1.33 31.45
CA ARG A 73 0.48 0.80 30.71
C ARG A 73 0.71 0.70 29.19
N TYR A 74 -0.16 -0.02 28.51
CA TYR A 74 -0.26 0.05 27.06
C TYR A 74 -0.83 1.40 26.64
N LYS A 75 -0.19 2.01 25.64
CA LYS A 75 -0.57 3.30 25.08
C LYS A 75 -0.80 3.14 23.57
N MET A 76 -1.54 4.08 23.01
CA MET A 76 -1.81 4.14 21.58
C MET A 76 -1.44 5.54 21.09
N LYS A 77 -0.80 5.61 19.92
CA LYS A 77 -0.56 6.86 19.21
C LYS A 77 -0.97 6.75 17.75
N LEU A 78 -1.34 7.88 17.19
CA LEU A 78 -1.49 8.04 15.75
C LEU A 78 -0.12 8.27 15.12
N VAL A 79 0.14 7.59 14.01
CA VAL A 79 1.40 7.69 13.27
C VAL A 79 1.07 8.00 11.82
N TYR A 80 1.62 9.12 11.34
CA TYR A 80 1.55 9.52 9.93
C TYR A 80 2.79 9.00 9.21
N HIS A 81 2.56 8.29 8.10
CA HIS A 81 3.61 7.78 7.23
C HIS A 81 3.54 8.50 5.89
N ARG A 82 4.67 9.02 5.42
CA ARG A 82 4.77 9.59 4.07
C ARG A 82 4.92 8.45 3.08
N ILE A 83 3.96 8.28 2.18
CA ILE A 83 4.00 7.28 1.11
C ILE A 83 4.41 7.98 -0.18
N GLN A 84 5.38 7.40 -0.89
CA GLN A 84 5.83 7.82 -2.21
C GLN A 84 5.60 6.72 -3.23
N VAL A 85 5.08 7.08 -4.39
CA VAL A 85 4.77 6.17 -5.48
C VAL A 85 5.39 6.72 -6.75
N PHE A 86 6.22 5.90 -7.38
CA PHE A 86 6.94 6.24 -8.61
C PHE A 86 6.46 5.46 -9.83
N ASP A 87 5.77 4.34 -9.60
CA ASP A 87 5.27 3.47 -10.66
C ASP A 87 3.98 4.05 -11.26
N GLU A 88 4.00 4.40 -12.54
CA GLU A 88 2.91 5.13 -13.21
C GLU A 88 1.58 4.37 -13.23
N PRO A 89 1.51 3.05 -13.54
CA PRO A 89 0.29 2.26 -13.39
C PRO A 89 -0.27 2.27 -11.97
N LEU A 90 0.61 2.31 -10.96
CA LEU A 90 0.20 2.37 -9.56
C LEU A 90 -0.32 3.75 -9.19
N ILE A 91 0.31 4.82 -9.69
CA ILE A 91 -0.17 6.21 -9.56
C ILE A 91 -1.57 6.34 -10.15
N GLU A 92 -1.79 5.81 -11.35
CA GLU A 92 -3.07 5.88 -12.05
C GLU A 92 -4.19 5.16 -11.27
N ARG A 93 -3.86 4.05 -10.60
CA ARG A 93 -4.80 3.33 -9.72
C ARG A 93 -5.22 4.16 -8.51
N ILE A 94 -4.30 4.93 -7.92
CA ILE A 94 -4.55 5.63 -6.66
C ILE A 94 -4.99 7.09 -6.84
N LYS A 95 -5.05 7.60 -8.08
CA LYS A 95 -5.33 9.02 -8.36
C LYS A 95 -6.62 9.55 -7.74
N ASN A 96 -7.63 8.70 -7.61
CA ASN A 96 -8.94 9.04 -7.06
C ASN A 96 -9.04 8.82 -5.54
N VAL A 97 -7.97 8.34 -4.89
CA VAL A 97 -7.97 8.08 -3.45
C VAL A 97 -8.03 9.40 -2.68
N SER A 98 -9.01 9.48 -1.79
CA SER A 98 -9.38 10.69 -1.07
C SER A 98 -9.08 10.59 0.44
N LEU A 99 -9.23 11.70 1.15
CA LEU A 99 -9.12 11.71 2.61
C LEU A 99 -10.07 10.68 3.25
N GLY A 100 -9.53 9.85 4.14
CA GLY A 100 -10.29 8.84 4.88
C GLY A 100 -10.30 7.48 4.21
N ASP A 101 -10.00 7.39 2.92
CA ASP A 101 -9.97 6.14 2.18
C ASP A 101 -8.99 5.16 2.81
N ARG A 102 -9.43 3.91 2.92
CA ARG A 102 -8.65 2.86 3.55
C ARG A 102 -7.82 2.17 2.50
N VAL A 103 -6.51 2.13 2.72
CA VAL A 103 -5.56 1.56 1.77
C VAL A 103 -4.56 0.65 2.48
N PHE A 104 -4.24 -0.45 1.84
CA PHE A 104 -3.14 -1.33 2.19
C PHE A 104 -1.93 -0.96 1.33
N VAL A 105 -0.80 -0.73 1.96
CA VAL A 105 0.45 -0.34 1.32
C VAL A 105 1.53 -1.38 1.65
N GLN A 106 2.15 -1.91 0.61
CA GLN A 106 3.37 -2.72 0.70
C GLN A 106 4.51 -1.99 0.00
N GLY A 107 5.67 -1.95 0.62
CA GLY A 107 6.83 -1.25 0.08
C GLY A 107 8.06 -1.41 0.94
N CYS A 108 8.96 -0.43 0.86
CA CYS A 108 10.21 -0.40 1.62
C CYS A 108 10.39 0.95 2.33
N LEU A 109 11.12 0.96 3.44
CA LEU A 109 11.52 2.20 4.12
C LEU A 109 12.66 2.86 3.34
N SER A 110 12.53 4.16 3.08
CA SER A 110 13.56 4.96 2.48
C SER A 110 13.83 6.20 3.34
N SER A 111 15.09 6.65 3.32
CA SER A 111 15.50 7.92 3.91
C SER A 111 16.14 8.77 2.83
N PHE A 112 15.72 10.03 2.71
CA PHE A 112 16.28 10.96 1.74
C PHE A 112 16.50 12.32 2.38
N LYS A 113 17.47 13.07 1.84
CA LYS A 113 17.72 14.44 2.28
C LYS A 113 16.68 15.38 1.70
N LYS A 114 15.97 16.11 2.55
CA LYS A 114 15.07 17.20 2.14
C LYS A 114 15.84 18.52 2.04
N SER A 115 16.78 18.75 2.96
CA SER A 115 17.66 19.92 3.00
C SER A 115 19.08 19.47 3.38
N THR A 116 20.04 20.40 3.46
CA THR A 116 21.44 20.11 3.82
C THR A 116 21.56 19.30 5.12
N ASN A 117 20.70 19.59 6.10
CA ASN A 117 20.76 18.99 7.45
C ASN A 117 19.53 18.16 7.82
N ASP A 118 18.47 18.16 7.00
CA ASP A 118 17.24 17.43 7.32
C ASP A 118 17.09 16.16 6.49
N TRP A 119 17.07 15.03 7.18
CA TRP A 119 16.66 13.74 6.62
C TRP A 119 15.17 13.52 6.84
N MET A 120 14.51 12.98 5.83
CA MET A 120 13.11 12.59 5.87
C MET A 120 13.00 11.09 5.60
N GLN A 121 12.12 10.43 6.34
CA GLN A 121 11.75 9.05 6.09
C GLN A 121 10.46 9.00 5.26
N ALA A 122 10.42 8.11 4.29
CA ALA A 122 9.23 7.79 3.52
C ALA A 122 9.15 6.28 3.30
N ILE A 123 7.97 5.85 2.87
CA ILE A 123 7.74 4.48 2.40
C ILE A 123 7.58 4.57 0.90
N THR A 124 8.49 3.93 0.18
CA THR A 124 8.37 3.77 -1.26
C THR A 124 7.44 2.59 -1.52
N ALA A 125 6.24 2.88 -2.01
CA ALA A 125 5.24 1.86 -2.27
C ALA A 125 5.61 1.04 -3.52
N GLN A 126 5.54 -0.27 -3.39
CA GLN A 126 5.68 -1.24 -4.48
C GLN A 126 4.33 -1.82 -4.88
N ASN A 127 3.37 -1.85 -3.94
CA ASN A 127 2.00 -2.25 -4.22
C ASN A 127 1.04 -1.50 -3.29
N ILE A 128 -0.14 -1.16 -3.83
CA ILE A 128 -1.23 -0.52 -3.08
C ILE A 128 -2.52 -1.24 -3.46
N ILE A 129 -3.23 -1.68 -2.43
CA ILE A 129 -4.54 -2.33 -2.55
C ILE A 129 -5.57 -1.39 -1.92
N LEU A 130 -6.53 -0.97 -2.74
CA LEU A 130 -7.66 -0.16 -2.29
C LEU A 130 -8.63 -1.05 -1.51
N HIS A 131 -9.05 -0.60 -0.33
CA HIS A 131 -9.98 -1.34 0.52
C HIS A 131 -11.38 -0.72 0.46
N SER A 132 -12.42 -1.57 0.37
CA SER A 132 -13.82 -1.16 0.30
C SER A 132 -14.16 -0.26 -0.91
N GLU A 133 -14.55 0.98 -0.65
CA GLU A 133 -15.03 1.97 -1.63
C GLU A 133 -13.93 2.97 -2.00
N ALA A 134 -12.70 2.76 -1.52
CA ALA A 134 -11.60 3.68 -1.74
C ALA A 134 -11.36 3.96 -3.24
N GLY A 135 -11.22 5.23 -3.60
CA GLY A 135 -11.04 5.65 -4.99
C GLY A 135 -12.28 5.58 -5.89
N ARG A 136 -13.46 5.22 -5.37
CA ARG A 136 -14.71 5.33 -6.14
C ARG A 136 -15.15 6.78 -6.20
N GLN A 137 -15.30 7.28 -7.42
CA GLN A 137 -15.93 8.58 -7.65
C GLN A 137 -17.40 8.47 -7.25
N SER A 138 -17.86 9.36 -6.36
CA SER A 138 -19.28 9.38 -5.99
C SER A 138 -20.10 9.72 -7.23
N ALA A 139 -21.15 8.96 -7.52
CA ALA A 139 -22.00 9.11 -8.72
C ALA A 139 -22.65 10.51 -8.88
N LYS A 140 -22.44 11.43 -7.93
CA LYS A 140 -22.92 12.82 -7.99
C LYS A 140 -22.13 13.70 -8.96
N GLU A 141 -20.90 13.34 -9.34
CA GLU A 141 -20.05 14.15 -10.22
C GLU A 141 -20.31 13.89 -11.72
N LEU A 142 -20.83 12.71 -12.07
CA LEU A 142 -21.17 12.35 -13.46
C LEU A 142 -22.43 13.04 -13.99
N VAL A 143 -23.34 13.50 -13.12
CA VAL A 143 -24.64 14.07 -13.53
C VAL A 143 -24.53 15.55 -13.96
N MET A 144 -23.42 16.23 -13.66
CA MET A 144 -23.23 17.64 -14.06
C MET A 144 -22.42 17.82 -15.35
N GLY A 145 -21.99 16.74 -16.00
CA GLY A 145 -21.17 16.79 -17.23
C GLY A 145 -21.95 16.67 -18.55
N GLU A 146 -23.25 16.35 -18.52
CA GLU A 146 -24.03 16.02 -19.74
C GLU A 146 -25.10 17.06 -20.14
N VAL A 147 -25.11 18.25 -19.55
CA VAL A 147 -26.05 19.32 -19.97
C VAL A 147 -25.26 20.47 -20.56
N GLY A 148 -25.04 20.45 -21.88
CA GLY A 148 -24.27 21.52 -22.51
C GLY A 148 -24.11 21.54 -24.01
N GLU A 149 -24.80 20.72 -24.82
CA GLU A 149 -24.85 20.92 -26.28
C GLU A 149 -26.25 20.55 -26.81
N GLU A 150 -27.14 21.53 -26.92
CA GLU A 150 -28.20 21.50 -27.93
C GLU A 150 -28.09 22.77 -28.77
N GLU A 151 -27.71 22.54 -30.02
CA GLU A 151 -27.80 23.47 -31.13
C GLU A 151 -29.22 24.01 -31.28
N LYS A 152 -29.36 25.32 -31.49
CA LYS A 152 -30.48 25.83 -32.29
C LYS A 152 -29.96 26.63 -33.47
N GLU A 153 -29.96 25.88 -34.57
CA GLU A 153 -30.02 26.28 -35.96
C GLU A 153 -30.90 27.51 -36.20
N GLY A 154 -30.42 28.40 -37.09
CA GLY A 154 -31.03 29.68 -37.38
C GLY A 154 -32.34 29.59 -38.17
N THR A 155 -33.05 30.71 -38.19
CA THR A 155 -34.00 31.00 -39.27
C THR A 155 -33.93 32.48 -39.60
N ALA A 156 -33.84 32.74 -40.90
CA ALA A 156 -33.60 34.01 -41.53
C ALA A 156 -34.81 34.96 -41.51
N GLY A 157 -34.49 36.27 -41.56
CA GLY A 157 -35.19 37.29 -42.34
C GLY A 157 -36.60 37.70 -41.93
N GLU A 158 -36.81 38.97 -41.62
CA GLU A 158 -37.47 39.92 -42.53
C GLU A 158 -37.39 41.36 -41.99
N SER A 159 -37.31 42.28 -42.95
CA SER A 159 -37.21 43.74 -42.88
C SER A 159 -38.46 44.43 -42.29
N PHE A 160 -38.28 45.51 -41.53
CA PHE A 160 -38.56 46.92 -41.87
C PHE A 160 -38.21 47.83 -40.70
#